data_AF-A0A4S8JVC1-F1
#
_entry.id   AF-A0A4S8JVC1-F1
#
_cell.length_a   1.000
_cell.length_b   1.000
_cell.length_c   1.000
_cell.angle_alpha   90.00
_cell.angle_beta   90.00
_cell.angle_gamma   90.00
#
_symmetry.space_group_name_H-M   'P 1'
#
loop_
_entity.id
_entity.type
_entity.pdbx_description
1 polymer ?
#
loop_
_entity_poly.entity_id
_entity_poly.type
_entity_poly.pdbx_seq_one_letter_code
_entity_poly.pdbx_strand_id
1 'polypeptide(L)'
;MPSVVQRLFETCKAVFAEGGDGIIPSLEDVNRLRSFLDQHPGLRLAKVKTDAIFTAPCKASVLYPEDGGDGKLAPDEDEVYAWLEERKKPDDFLVVGAKYSGPRIMER
;
A
#
# COMPACT_ATOMS: atom_id res chain seq x y z
N MET A 1 -9.57 -14.88 31.55
CA MET A 1 -9.13 -15.36 30.22
C MET A 1 -9.04 -14.15 29.30
N PRO A 2 -7.88 -13.88 28.66
CA PRO A 2 -7.75 -12.74 27.76
C PRO A 2 -8.74 -12.88 26.60
N SER A 3 -9.38 -11.78 26.22
CA SER A 3 -10.32 -11.77 25.11
C SER A 3 -9.61 -12.09 23.80
N VAL A 4 -10.36 -12.52 22.78
CA VAL A 4 -9.81 -12.76 21.44
C VAL A 4 -9.13 -11.49 20.89
N VAL A 5 -9.72 -10.32 21.15
CA VAL A 5 -9.17 -9.01 20.75
C VAL A 5 -7.87 -8.71 21.48
N GLN A 6 -7.78 -9.04 22.77
CA GLN A 6 -6.55 -8.83 23.54
C GLN A 6 -5.41 -9.72 23.03
N ARG A 7 -5.71 -10.97 22.66
CA ARG A 7 -4.73 -11.86 22.02
C ARG A 7 -4.26 -11.33 20.66
N LEU A 8 -5.16 -10.75 19.87
CA LEU A 8 -4.79 -10.09 18.61
C LEU A 8 -3.86 -8.89 18.86
N PHE A 9 -4.22 -8.03 19.82
CA PHE A 9 -3.44 -6.84 20.16
C PHE A 9 -2.02 -7.18 20.61
N GLU A 10 -1.86 -8.14 21.52
CA GLU A 10 -0.52 -8.60 21.96
C GLU A 10 0.27 -9.23 20.81
N THR A 11 -0.40 -9.93 19.89
CA THR A 11 0.25 -10.48 18.69
C THR A 11 0.75 -9.37 17.78
N CYS A 12 -0.07 -8.36 17.50
CA CYS A 12 0.36 -7.18 16.75
C CYS A 12 1.54 -6.48 17.44
N LYS A 13 1.45 -6.28 18.76
CA LYS A 13 2.50 -5.63 19.54
C LYS A 13 3.83 -6.38 19.45
N ALA A 14 3.80 -7.72 19.40
CA ALA A 14 4.99 -8.53 19.21
C ALA A 14 5.55 -8.44 17.77
N VAL A 15 4.67 -8.53 16.76
CA VAL A 15 5.06 -8.43 15.33
C VAL A 15 5.69 -7.08 15.01
N PHE A 16 5.17 -6.00 15.60
CA PHE A 16 5.64 -4.64 15.36
C PHE A 16 6.55 -4.11 16.48
N ALA A 17 7.05 -4.99 17.38
CA ALA A 17 7.87 -4.57 18.52
C ALA A 17 9.19 -3.91 18.10
N GLU A 18 9.77 -4.36 16.99
CA GLU A 18 11.03 -3.85 16.45
C GLU A 18 10.82 -2.87 15.27
N GLY A 19 9.57 -2.57 14.93
CA GLY A 19 9.21 -1.77 13.76
C GLY A 19 9.19 -0.27 14.06
N GLY A 20 10.11 0.48 13.45
CA GLY A 20 9.99 1.93 13.28
C GLY A 20 9.11 2.30 12.07
N ASP A 21 8.87 3.60 11.87
CA ASP A 21 8.17 4.10 10.68
C ASP A 21 8.78 3.56 9.38
N GLY A 22 7.92 2.99 8.52
CA GLY A 22 8.33 2.46 7.21
C GLY A 22 8.93 1.05 7.24
N ILE A 23 9.00 0.39 8.39
CA ILE A 23 9.47 -1.01 8.47
C ILE A 23 8.35 -1.98 8.09
N ILE A 24 8.64 -2.83 7.10
CA ILE A 24 7.77 -3.94 6.72
C ILE A 24 8.10 -5.13 7.63
N PRO A 25 7.13 -5.69 8.38
CA PRO A 25 7.36 -6.86 9.22
C PRO A 25 7.79 -8.06 8.38
N SER A 26 8.51 -9.00 9.00
CA SER A 26 8.98 -10.21 8.32
C SER A 26 7.82 -11.05 7.79
N LEU A 27 8.05 -11.86 6.76
CA LEU A 27 7.03 -12.75 6.21
C LEU A 27 6.50 -13.74 7.25
N GLU A 28 7.34 -14.14 8.21
CA GLU A 28 6.96 -15.01 9.31
C GLU A 28 5.91 -14.33 10.22
N ASP A 29 6.15 -13.07 10.55
CA ASP A 29 5.23 -12.27 11.37
C ASP A 29 3.90 -11.99 10.66
N VAL A 30 3.93 -11.74 9.36
CA VAL A 30 2.72 -11.57 8.53
C VAL A 30 1.89 -12.87 8.52
N ASN A 31 2.54 -14.02 8.37
CA ASN A 31 1.86 -15.32 8.40
C ASN A 31 1.28 -15.66 9.78
N ARG A 32 1.94 -15.21 10.85
CA ARG A 32 1.45 -15.37 12.23
C ARG A 32 0.17 -14.59 12.47
N LEU A 33 0.11 -13.34 11.99
CA LEU A 33 -1.11 -12.53 11.98
C LEU A 33 -2.23 -13.17 11.14
N ARG A 34 -1.89 -13.66 9.94
CA ARG A 34 -2.85 -14.31 9.05
C ARG A 34 -3.50 -15.53 9.73
N SER A 35 -2.69 -16.42 10.30
CA SER A 35 -3.18 -17.64 10.96
C SER A 35 -4.13 -17.34 12.12
N PHE A 36 -3.85 -16.28 12.89
CA PHE A 36 -4.71 -15.86 13.99
C PHE A 36 -6.08 -15.36 13.49
N LEU A 37 -6.09 -14.64 12.37
CA LEU A 37 -7.32 -14.12 11.76
C LEU A 37 -8.14 -15.22 11.10
N ASP A 38 -7.50 -16.18 10.43
CA ASP A 38 -8.17 -17.36 9.86
C ASP A 38 -8.84 -18.23 10.93
N GLN A 39 -8.26 -18.31 12.14
CA GLN A 39 -8.86 -19.03 13.29
C GLN A 39 -10.07 -18.31 13.90
N HIS A 40 -10.30 -17.05 13.55
CA HIS A 40 -11.32 -16.21 14.16
C HIS A 40 -12.11 -15.45 13.08
N PRO A 41 -12.97 -16.13 12.30
CA PRO A 41 -13.69 -15.55 11.15
C PRO A 41 -14.67 -14.41 11.50
N GLY A 42 -14.92 -14.17 12.79
CA GLY A 42 -15.65 -13.00 13.29
C GLY A 42 -14.82 -11.72 13.39
N LEU A 43 -13.49 -11.81 13.35
CA LEU A 43 -12.57 -10.68 13.30
C LEU A 43 -12.36 -10.30 11.83
N ARG A 44 -13.20 -9.41 11.32
CA ARG A 44 -12.96 -8.81 10.02
C ARG A 44 -11.87 -7.76 10.16
N LEU A 45 -10.78 -7.91 9.41
CA LEU A 45 -9.82 -6.84 9.19
C LEU A 45 -10.62 -5.59 8.78
N ALA A 46 -10.59 -4.56 9.62
CA ALA A 46 -11.07 -3.26 9.21
C ALA A 46 -10.25 -2.87 7.98
N LYS A 47 -10.93 -2.45 6.91
CA LYS A 47 -10.29 -2.03 5.66
C LYS A 47 -9.17 -1.06 6.02
N VAL A 48 -7.92 -1.49 5.82
CA VAL A 48 -6.73 -0.70 6.11
C VAL A 48 -6.89 0.61 5.35
N LYS A 49 -7.13 1.68 6.11
CA LYS A 49 -7.20 3.03 5.61
C LYS A 49 -5.86 3.66 5.96
N THR A 50 -4.91 3.47 5.06
CA THR A 50 -3.63 4.19 5.13
C THR A 50 -3.87 5.58 4.59
N ASP A 51 -4.15 6.56 5.47
CA ASP A 51 -4.14 7.99 5.12
C ASP A 51 -2.72 8.56 5.23
N ALA A 52 -1.74 7.82 4.72
CA ALA A 52 -0.36 8.29 4.63
C ALA A 52 -0.06 8.66 3.17
N ILE A 53 0.41 9.89 2.95
CA ILE A 53 1.14 10.22 1.73
C ILE A 53 2.43 9.41 1.80
N PHE A 54 2.43 8.26 1.15
CA PHE A 54 3.59 7.39 1.09
C PHE A 54 4.56 7.99 0.07
N THR A 55 5.45 8.86 0.53
CA THR A 55 6.60 9.28 -0.27
C THR A 55 7.54 8.08 -0.32
N ALA A 56 7.48 7.32 -1.42
CA ALA A 56 8.38 6.20 -1.62
C ALA A 56 9.84 6.69 -1.49
N PRO A 57 10.73 5.92 -0.83
CA PRO A 57 12.15 6.27 -0.70
C PRO A 57 12.87 6.29 -2.07
N CYS A 58 12.19 5.82 -3.11
CA CYS A 58 12.56 5.91 -4.51
C CYS A 58 11.43 6.56 -5.33
N LYS A 59 11.79 7.24 -6.42
CA LYS A 59 10.83 7.87 -7.33
C LYS A 59 9.90 6.82 -7.95
N ALA A 60 8.60 7.12 -8.00
CA ALA A 60 7.60 6.25 -8.62
C ALA A 60 7.79 6.21 -10.14
N SER A 61 7.91 5.00 -10.69
CA SER A 61 8.01 4.74 -12.13
C SER A 61 6.81 3.91 -12.58
N VAL A 62 6.11 4.36 -13.63
CA VAL A 62 5.01 3.61 -14.27
C VAL A 62 5.45 3.29 -15.71
N LEU A 63 5.26 2.04 -16.15
CA LEU A 63 5.55 1.61 -17.52
C LEU A 63 4.29 1.04 -18.17
N TYR A 64 4.03 1.45 -19.41
CA TYR A 64 3.25 0.66 -20.37
C TYR A 64 3.99 0.61 -21.71
N PRO A 65 3.87 -0.51 -22.45
CA PRO A 65 4.65 -0.80 -23.64
C PRO A 65 3.99 -0.19 -24.87
N GLU A 66 4.74 0.55 -25.67
CA GLU A 66 4.28 0.98 -27.00
C GLU A 66 4.99 0.12 -28.07
N ASP A 67 4.17 -0.54 -28.86
CA ASP A 67 4.49 -1.46 -29.93
C ASP A 67 5.47 -0.89 -30.98
N GLY A 68 6.49 -1.68 -31.33
CA GLY A 68 7.04 -1.71 -32.70
C GLY A 68 8.51 -1.32 -32.91
N GLY A 69 9.44 -2.30 -32.83
CA GLY A 69 10.48 -2.46 -33.88
C GLY A 69 11.96 -2.30 -33.52
N ASP A 70 12.60 -3.46 -33.29
CA ASP A 70 13.96 -3.90 -33.67
C ASP A 70 15.17 -2.94 -33.60
N GLY A 71 15.79 -2.92 -32.41
CA GLY A 71 17.17 -2.49 -32.23
C GLY A 71 17.86 -3.40 -31.22
N LYS A 72 18.53 -4.44 -31.72
CA LYS A 72 19.36 -5.40 -30.96
C LYS A 72 20.18 -4.72 -29.86
N LEU A 73 19.70 -4.79 -28.62
CA LEU A 73 20.50 -4.69 -27.41
C LEU A 73 20.09 -5.89 -26.56
N ALA A 74 21.06 -6.75 -26.26
CA ALA A 74 20.84 -7.92 -25.42
C ALA A 74 20.27 -7.46 -24.06
N PRO A 75 19.22 -8.13 -23.55
CA PRO A 75 18.62 -7.75 -22.28
C PRO A 75 19.56 -8.22 -21.16
N ASP A 76 20.00 -7.32 -20.27
CA ASP A 76 19.89 -7.68 -18.86
C ASP A 76 18.41 -7.47 -18.53
N GLU A 77 17.72 -8.59 -18.51
CA GLU A 77 16.35 -8.74 -18.08
C GLU A 77 16.26 -8.26 -16.63
N ASP A 78 15.78 -7.03 -16.41
CA ASP A 78 14.77 -6.73 -15.37
C ASP A 78 14.32 -5.26 -15.28
N GLU A 79 14.99 -4.25 -15.87
CA GLU A 79 14.58 -2.84 -15.63
C GLU A 79 14.54 -1.96 -16.89
N VAL A 80 13.37 -1.91 -17.52
CA VAL A 80 13.01 -0.94 -18.57
C VAL A 80 12.64 0.39 -17.90
N TYR A 81 13.23 1.51 -18.33
CA TYR A 81 12.93 2.85 -17.78
C TYR A 81 12.25 3.75 -18.82
N ALA A 82 11.34 4.62 -18.38
CA ALA A 82 10.72 5.66 -19.21
C ALA A 82 10.85 7.05 -18.54
N TRP A 83 11.09 8.10 -19.35
CA TRP A 83 11.24 9.48 -18.89
C TRP A 83 9.90 10.23 -18.89
N LEU A 84 9.65 11.04 -17.87
CA LEU A 84 8.45 11.89 -17.78
C LEU A 84 8.83 13.38 -17.77
N GLU A 85 8.02 14.18 -18.46
CA GLU A 85 8.12 15.64 -18.49
C GLU A 85 6.85 16.26 -17.90
N GLU A 86 7.02 17.30 -17.09
CA GLU A 86 5.90 18.06 -16.53
C GLU A 86 5.14 18.76 -17.67
N ARG A 87 3.83 18.51 -17.78
CA ARG A 87 2.97 19.15 -18.77
C ARG A 87 2.02 20.13 -18.11
N LYS A 88 1.75 21.22 -18.83
CA LYS A 88 0.68 22.16 -18.46
C LYS A 88 -0.64 21.40 -18.33
N LYS A 89 -1.34 21.62 -17.23
CA LYS A 89 -2.68 21.08 -16.98
C LYS A 89 -3.59 21.40 -18.19
N PRO A 90 -4.22 20.39 -18.82
CA PRO A 90 -5.15 20.62 -19.93
C PRO A 90 -6.35 21.47 -19.50
N ASP A 91 -6.83 22.30 -20.42
CA ASP A 91 -7.96 23.20 -20.15
C ASP A 91 -9.26 22.44 -19.82
N ASP A 92 -9.43 21.23 -20.37
CA ASP A 92 -10.59 20.36 -20.11
C ASP A 92 -10.45 19.46 -18.89
N PHE A 93 -9.41 19.67 -18.06
CA PHE A 93 -9.25 18.91 -16.82
C PHE A 93 -10.20 19.44 -15.73
N LEU A 94 -11.41 18.90 -15.72
CA LEU A 94 -12.46 19.23 -14.76
C LEU A 94 -12.51 18.20 -13.62
N VAL A 95 -12.49 18.68 -12.38
CA VAL A 95 -12.69 17.87 -11.18
C VAL A 95 -14.01 18.27 -10.55
N VAL A 96 -14.97 17.35 -10.52
CA VAL A 96 -16.26 17.58 -9.87
C VAL A 96 -16.18 17.06 -8.44
N GLY A 97 -16.13 17.98 -7.48
CA GLY A 97 -16.21 17.64 -6.06
C GLY A 97 -17.62 17.19 -5.68
N ALA A 98 -17.72 16.14 -4.86
CA ALA A 98 -18.97 15.70 -4.27
C ALA A 98 -18.90 15.77 -2.75
N LYS A 99 -20.01 16.12 -2.10
CA LYS A 99 -20.11 16.10 -0.64
C LYS A 99 -20.02 14.66 -0.16
N TYR A 100 -19.05 14.39 0.68
CA TYR A 100 -18.90 13.08 1.29
C TYR A 100 -20.16 12.76 2.13
N SER A 101 -20.83 11.69 1.74
CA SER A 101 -22.10 11.25 2.35
C SER A 101 -21.91 10.07 3.30
N GLY A 102 -20.66 9.65 3.55
CA GLY A 102 -20.34 8.56 4.46
C GLY A 102 -20.22 9.01 5.93
N PRO A 103 -19.81 8.08 6.82
CA PRO A 103 -19.68 8.34 8.25
C PRO A 103 -18.71 9.49 8.57
N ARG A 104 -19.07 10.35 9.52
CA ARG A 104 -18.27 11.52 9.92
C ARG A 104 -16.81 11.14 10.20
N ILE A 105 -15.90 11.79 9.49
CA ILE A 105 -14.46 11.68 9.70
C ILE A 105 -14.11 12.55 10.91
N MET A 106 -13.52 11.96 11.95
CA MET A 106 -13.04 12.68 13.13
C MET A 106 -11.54 12.88 13.00
N GLU A 107 -11.07 14.12 13.10
CA GLU A 107 -9.64 14.43 13.21
C GLU A 107 -9.14 14.05 14.62
N ARG A 108 -7.91 13.54 14.69
CA ARG A 108 -7.31 12.97 15.91
C ARG A 108 -6.64 14.04 16.76
#